data_AF-A0A382Q235-F1
#
_entry.id   AF-A0A382Q235-F1
#
_cell.length_a   1.000
_cell.length_b   1.000
_cell.length_c   1.000
_cell.angle_alpha   90.00
_cell.angle_beta   90.00
_cell.angle_gamma   90.00
#
_symmetry.space_group_name_H-M   'P 1'
#
loop_
_entity.id
_entity.type
_entity.pdbx_description
1 polymer ?
#
loop_
_entity_poly.entity_id
_entity_poly.type
_entity_poly.pdbx_seq_one_letter_code
_entity_poly.pdbx_strand_id
1 'polypeptide(L)'
;MAAIITEKFRIHNANQFYESFSEASADTYYLFLGKSTAYTTGTSGGTDTSPPTPADDVGSEFYYWDDMLAAKKISSSDVTYSIPRRNWVNGTIYDMYKHNINSSTTATSGASSLYDSTFYFMTDVYKVYKVLDNNGGAAYSGAAPTSTSTDPFAIGGYVIQYIYIFTSTQVEKFLTTDFMPVETNATVSAA
;
A
#
# COMPACT_ATOMS: atom_id res chain seq x y z
N MET A 1 22.31 19.41 -11.30
CA MET A 1 21.78 19.69 -9.95
C MET A 1 20.99 18.49 -9.50
N ALA A 2 21.32 17.88 -8.37
CA ALA A 2 20.54 16.77 -7.82
C ALA A 2 19.51 17.34 -6.85
N ALA A 3 18.24 16.92 -6.98
CA ALA A 3 17.16 17.26 -6.07
C ALA A 3 16.54 15.95 -5.56
N ILE A 4 16.10 15.95 -4.29
CA ILE A 4 15.46 14.80 -3.67
C ILE A 4 14.09 15.22 -3.15
N ILE A 5 13.07 14.42 -3.45
CA ILE A 5 11.78 14.51 -2.78
C ILE A 5 11.87 13.62 -1.55
N THR A 6 11.82 14.23 -0.36
CA THR A 6 11.91 13.46 0.89
C THR A 6 10.69 12.59 1.07
N GLU A 7 10.86 11.42 1.70
CA GLU A 7 9.73 10.54 2.00
C GLU A 7 8.69 11.22 2.90
N LYS A 8 9.13 12.05 3.86
CA LYS A 8 8.23 12.82 4.71
C LYS A 8 7.28 13.70 3.90
N PHE A 9 7.74 14.26 2.78
CA PHE A 9 6.90 15.05 1.90
C PHE A 9 5.88 14.19 1.14
N ARG A 10 6.25 12.97 0.72
CA ARG A 10 5.33 12.01 0.10
C ARG A 10 4.24 11.57 1.07
N ILE A 11 4.63 11.22 2.31
CA ILE A 11 3.70 10.86 3.39
C ILE A 11 2.81 12.04 3.73
N HIS A 12 3.34 13.26 3.82
CA HIS A 12 2.54 14.45 4.09
C HIS A 12 1.45 14.65 3.03
N ASN A 13 1.80 14.52 1.74
CA ASN A 13 0.81 14.63 0.66
C ASN A 13 -0.27 13.54 0.74
N ALA A 14 0.13 12.29 1.02
CA ALA A 14 -0.82 11.18 1.21
C ALA A 14 -1.75 11.42 2.41
N ASN A 15 -1.21 11.96 3.51
CA ASN A 15 -1.98 12.30 4.69
C ASN A 15 -2.99 13.42 4.42
N GLN A 16 -2.57 14.50 3.75
CA GLN A 16 -3.49 15.57 3.37
C GLN A 16 -4.64 15.05 2.49
N PHE A 17 -4.34 14.18 1.53
CA PHE A 17 -5.38 13.60 0.69
C PHE A 17 -6.36 12.74 1.51
N TYR A 18 -5.87 11.89 2.41
CA TYR A 18 -6.73 11.07 3.26
C TYR A 18 -7.61 11.93 4.21
N GLU A 19 -7.02 12.96 4.81
CA GLU A 19 -7.74 13.87 5.74
C GLU A 19 -8.85 14.65 5.04
N SER A 20 -8.67 15.00 3.75
CA SER A 20 -9.66 15.75 2.96
C SER A 20 -11.03 15.06 2.88
N PHE A 21 -11.13 13.75 3.11
CA PHE A 21 -12.41 13.01 3.14
C PHE A 21 -13.22 13.20 4.42
N SER A 22 -12.60 13.69 5.51
CA SER A 22 -13.21 13.67 6.85
C SER A 22 -12.99 14.93 7.69
N GLU A 23 -12.22 15.90 7.20
CA GLU A 23 -12.03 17.17 7.88
C GLU A 23 -13.32 18.00 8.01
N ALA A 24 -13.30 19.03 8.85
CA ALA A 24 -14.49 19.84 9.14
C ALA A 24 -15.11 20.50 7.90
N SER A 25 -14.28 20.79 6.90
CA SER A 25 -14.69 21.25 5.56
C SER A 25 -14.22 20.24 4.50
N ALA A 26 -14.69 19.01 4.60
CA ALA A 26 -14.26 17.91 3.72
C ALA A 26 -14.60 18.14 2.24
N ASP A 27 -13.65 17.73 1.39
CA ASP A 27 -13.86 17.55 -0.03
C ASP A 27 -14.78 16.34 -0.27
N THR A 28 -15.63 16.44 -1.30
CA THR A 28 -16.52 15.34 -1.68
C THR A 28 -16.06 14.70 -2.98
N TYR A 29 -15.54 13.48 -2.86
CA TYR A 29 -15.07 12.70 -3.99
C TYR A 29 -16.14 11.73 -4.52
N TYR A 30 -16.24 11.66 -5.83
CA TYR A 30 -17.09 10.70 -6.54
C TYR A 30 -16.24 9.90 -7.53
N LEU A 31 -16.54 8.61 -7.65
CA LEU A 31 -16.13 7.82 -8.80
C LEU A 31 -17.34 7.67 -9.71
N PHE A 32 -17.18 8.02 -10.98
CA PHE A 32 -18.23 7.85 -11.97
C PHE A 32 -17.87 6.79 -13.00
N LEU A 33 -18.92 6.23 -13.60
CA LEU A 33 -18.84 5.39 -14.79
C LEU A 33 -19.75 6.00 -15.85
N GLY A 34 -19.33 5.89 -17.09
CA GLY A 34 -19.99 6.51 -18.21
C GLY A 34 -19.70 5.78 -19.50
N LYS A 35 -20.05 6.44 -20.61
CA LYS A 35 -19.81 5.98 -21.97
C LYS A 35 -20.41 4.60 -22.24
N SER A 36 -21.73 4.58 -22.46
CA SER A 36 -22.46 3.37 -22.86
C SER A 36 -22.23 2.97 -24.32
N THR A 37 -21.68 3.87 -25.14
CA THR A 37 -21.47 3.67 -26.57
C THR A 37 -20.10 3.06 -26.85
N ALA A 38 -20.06 2.10 -27.78
CA ALA A 38 -18.84 1.41 -28.16
C ALA A 38 -17.76 2.36 -28.70
N TYR A 39 -16.49 2.02 -28.44
CA TYR A 39 -15.37 2.67 -29.08
C TYR A 39 -15.27 2.22 -30.54
N THR A 40 -15.17 3.18 -31.46
CA THR A 40 -15.02 2.91 -32.89
C THR A 40 -13.83 3.68 -33.43
N THR A 41 -13.17 3.10 -34.43
CA THR A 41 -11.96 3.65 -35.02
C THR A 41 -12.24 4.99 -35.71
N GLY A 42 -13.47 5.19 -36.22
CA GLY A 42 -13.84 6.39 -36.98
C GLY A 42 -14.33 7.56 -36.13
N THR A 43 -14.94 7.33 -34.96
CA THR A 43 -15.52 8.41 -34.14
C THR A 43 -14.76 8.68 -32.86
N SER A 44 -14.27 7.65 -32.17
CA SER A 44 -13.60 7.79 -30.87
C SER A 44 -12.12 7.40 -30.88
N GLY A 45 -11.60 6.88 -31.99
CA GLY A 45 -10.16 6.67 -32.16
C GLY A 45 -9.59 5.41 -31.50
N GLY A 46 -10.40 4.37 -31.33
CA GLY A 46 -9.97 3.09 -30.75
C GLY A 46 -10.97 1.96 -30.95
N THR A 47 -10.87 0.91 -30.12
CA THR A 47 -11.80 -0.21 -30.05
C THR A 47 -12.15 -0.52 -28.59
N ASP A 48 -13.20 -1.29 -28.31
CA ASP A 48 -13.54 -1.65 -26.92
C ASP A 48 -12.43 -2.47 -26.23
N THR A 49 -11.61 -3.17 -27.00
CA THR A 49 -10.44 -3.92 -26.51
C THR A 49 -9.18 -3.07 -26.36
N SER A 50 -9.18 -1.88 -26.95
CA SER A 50 -8.09 -0.91 -26.87
C SER A 50 -8.67 0.50 -26.96
N PRO A 51 -9.31 0.99 -25.90
CA PRO A 51 -9.83 2.35 -25.86
C PRO A 51 -8.72 3.37 -26.16
N PRO A 52 -9.06 4.52 -26.77
CA PRO A 52 -8.12 5.62 -26.97
C PRO A 52 -7.58 6.11 -25.62
N THR A 53 -6.36 6.65 -25.63
CA THR A 53 -5.82 7.36 -24.46
C THR A 53 -6.68 8.59 -24.17
N PRO A 54 -7.18 8.78 -22.93
CA PRO A 54 -7.93 9.97 -22.57
C PRO A 54 -7.12 11.24 -22.81
N ALA A 55 -7.78 12.28 -23.32
CA ALA A 55 -7.17 13.59 -23.53
C ALA A 55 -7.31 14.43 -22.25
N ASP A 56 -6.24 15.11 -21.87
CA ASP A 56 -6.20 16.05 -20.76
C ASP A 56 -6.40 17.48 -21.29
N ASP A 57 -7.64 17.78 -21.69
CA ASP A 57 -8.02 19.08 -22.21
C ASP A 57 -9.43 19.50 -21.74
N VAL A 58 -9.66 20.81 -21.70
CA VAL A 58 -10.90 21.40 -21.18
C VAL A 58 -12.13 21.03 -22.02
N GLY A 59 -11.97 20.78 -23.32
CA GLY A 59 -13.07 20.40 -24.20
C GLY A 59 -13.54 18.98 -23.93
N SER A 60 -12.59 18.06 -23.77
CA SER A 60 -12.86 16.64 -23.49
C SER A 60 -13.58 16.41 -22.16
N GLU A 61 -13.33 17.27 -21.16
CA GLU A 61 -14.01 17.19 -19.87
C GLU A 61 -15.54 17.27 -20.02
N PHE A 62 -16.06 18.16 -20.85
CA PHE A 62 -17.51 18.29 -21.07
C PHE A 62 -18.12 17.02 -21.67
N TYR A 63 -17.41 16.35 -22.56
CA TYR A 63 -17.87 15.07 -23.12
C TYR A 63 -17.89 13.96 -22.06
N TYR A 64 -16.95 13.96 -21.10
CA TYR A 64 -16.97 13.01 -19.99
C TYR A 64 -18.16 13.22 -19.06
N TRP A 65 -18.53 14.47 -18.82
CA TRP A 65 -19.73 14.83 -18.05
C TRP A 65 -21.01 14.43 -18.78
N ASP A 66 -21.11 14.67 -20.08
CA ASP A 66 -22.27 14.30 -20.90
C ASP A 66 -22.45 12.77 -20.99
N ASP A 67 -21.34 12.03 -21.09
CA ASP A 67 -21.34 10.56 -21.17
C ASP A 67 -21.50 9.88 -19.79
N MET A 68 -21.52 10.61 -18.68
CA MET A 68 -21.62 10.05 -17.33
C MET A 68 -22.99 9.39 -17.09
N LEU A 69 -23.00 8.14 -16.64
CA LEU A 69 -24.23 7.37 -16.41
C LEU A 69 -24.57 7.25 -14.92
N ALA A 70 -23.56 7.05 -14.09
CA ALA A 70 -23.72 6.94 -12.65
C ALA A 70 -22.46 7.40 -11.94
N ALA A 71 -22.64 7.98 -10.76
CA ALA A 71 -21.57 8.34 -9.86
C ALA A 71 -21.85 7.79 -8.46
N LYS A 72 -20.81 7.31 -7.78
CA LYS A 72 -20.86 6.86 -6.40
C LYS A 72 -19.95 7.73 -5.56
N LYS A 73 -20.50 8.27 -4.48
CA LYS A 73 -19.73 8.98 -3.45
C LYS A 73 -18.76 8.01 -2.79
N ILE A 74 -17.50 8.40 -2.69
CA ILE A 74 -16.48 7.68 -1.92
C ILE A 74 -16.56 8.20 -0.50
N SER A 75 -16.90 7.32 0.45
CA SER A 75 -16.94 7.71 1.86
C SER A 75 -15.55 7.61 2.48
N SER A 76 -15.29 8.37 3.54
CA SER A 76 -14.05 8.23 4.33
C SER A 76 -13.87 6.81 4.89
N SER A 77 -14.96 6.06 5.07
CA SER A 77 -14.89 4.67 5.50
C SER A 77 -14.42 3.70 4.40
N ASP A 78 -14.40 4.12 3.14
CA ASP A 78 -14.01 3.31 1.96
C ASP A 78 -12.57 3.60 1.50
N VAL A 79 -11.82 4.40 2.26
CA VAL A 79 -10.43 4.77 1.96
C VAL A 79 -9.52 4.29 3.08
N THR A 80 -8.35 3.78 2.74
CA THR A 80 -7.31 3.39 3.70
C THR A 80 -5.92 3.51 3.05
N TYR A 81 -4.89 3.68 3.86
CA TYR A 81 -3.51 3.54 3.38
C TYR A 81 -3.23 2.07 3.09
N SER A 82 -2.46 1.81 2.04
CA SER A 82 -2.07 0.45 1.69
C SER A 82 -0.58 0.35 1.39
N ILE A 83 -0.04 -0.83 1.66
CA ILE A 83 1.33 -1.22 1.31
C ILE A 83 1.30 -2.56 0.57
N PRO A 84 2.33 -2.88 -0.23
CA PRO A 84 2.43 -4.16 -0.89
C PRO A 84 2.29 -5.31 0.11
N ARG A 85 1.41 -6.26 -0.18
CA ARG A 85 1.17 -7.42 0.67
C ARG A 85 2.36 -8.37 0.59
N ARG A 86 2.86 -8.79 1.76
CA ARG A 86 3.92 -9.80 1.87
C ARG A 86 3.48 -10.86 2.85
N ASN A 87 3.20 -12.07 2.37
CA ASN A 87 2.82 -13.17 3.24
C ASN A 87 4.06 -13.85 3.81
N TRP A 88 3.99 -14.28 5.06
CA TRP A 88 5.02 -15.10 5.68
C TRP A 88 5.01 -16.50 5.08
N VAL A 89 6.20 -16.98 4.75
CA VAL A 89 6.51 -18.31 4.23
C VAL A 89 7.83 -18.76 4.85
N ASN A 90 7.84 -19.97 5.43
CA ASN A 90 9.05 -20.60 5.94
C ASN A 90 10.07 -20.85 4.82
N GLY A 91 11.37 -20.72 5.10
CA GLY A 91 12.43 -20.86 4.11
C GLY A 91 12.62 -19.66 3.19
N THR A 92 11.86 -18.58 3.36
CA THR A 92 12.07 -17.32 2.63
C THR A 92 13.08 -16.43 3.36
N ILE A 93 13.90 -15.70 2.60
CA ILE A 93 14.81 -14.68 3.13
C ILE A 93 14.06 -13.35 3.15
N TYR A 94 13.93 -12.75 4.33
CA TYR A 94 13.39 -11.40 4.49
C TYR A 94 14.54 -10.41 4.73
N ASP A 95 14.35 -9.18 4.28
CA ASP A 95 15.27 -8.10 4.60
C ASP A 95 15.14 -7.69 6.07
N MET A 96 16.21 -7.14 6.63
CA MET A 96 16.12 -6.44 7.91
C MET A 96 15.75 -4.97 7.68
N TYR A 97 15.02 -4.38 8.62
CA TYR A 97 14.88 -2.94 8.67
C TYR A 97 16.24 -2.30 8.94
N LYS A 98 16.70 -1.46 8.00
CA LYS A 98 17.98 -0.77 8.12
C LYS A 98 17.85 0.68 7.64
N HIS A 99 18.33 1.61 8.47
CA HIS A 99 18.17 3.05 8.23
C HIS A 99 19.10 3.61 7.14
N ASN A 100 20.17 2.88 6.79
CA ASN A 100 21.18 3.35 5.83
C ASN A 100 21.10 2.64 4.47
N ILE A 101 19.93 2.10 4.09
CA ILE A 101 19.76 1.50 2.76
C ILE A 101 19.87 2.60 1.70
N ASN A 102 20.79 2.42 0.75
CA ASN A 102 21.05 3.31 -0.37
C ASN A 102 21.73 2.54 -1.52
N SER A 103 22.07 3.21 -2.62
CA SER A 103 22.71 2.59 -3.79
C SER A 103 24.06 1.90 -3.49
N SER A 104 24.76 2.31 -2.44
CA SER A 104 26.04 1.72 -2.00
C SER A 104 25.88 0.74 -0.83
N THR A 105 24.69 0.63 -0.26
CA THR A 105 24.39 -0.24 0.89
C THR A 105 22.99 -0.79 0.70
N THR A 106 22.88 -1.84 -0.10
CA THR A 106 21.59 -2.45 -0.44
C THR A 106 21.04 -3.31 0.69
N ALA A 107 19.74 -3.59 0.64
CA ALA A 107 19.11 -4.66 1.41
C ALA A 107 19.63 -6.04 0.96
N THR A 108 19.29 -7.10 1.68
CA THR A 108 19.69 -8.48 1.31
C THR A 108 19.04 -8.90 -0.02
N SER A 109 17.84 -8.40 -0.30
CA SER A 109 17.14 -8.52 -1.58
C SER A 109 17.76 -7.72 -2.73
N GLY A 110 18.75 -6.86 -2.46
CA GLY A 110 19.34 -5.95 -3.44
C GLY A 110 18.61 -4.61 -3.58
N ALA A 111 17.54 -4.37 -2.81
CA ALA A 111 16.85 -3.08 -2.83
C ALA A 111 17.76 -1.93 -2.39
N SER A 112 17.76 -0.84 -3.15
CA SER A 112 18.51 0.40 -2.86
C SER A 112 17.69 1.44 -2.08
N SER A 113 16.45 1.08 -1.70
CA SER A 113 15.54 1.86 -0.87
C SER A 113 14.89 0.94 0.16
N LEU A 114 14.68 1.45 1.37
CA LEU A 114 13.98 0.70 2.42
C LEU A 114 12.54 0.34 2.01
N TYR A 115 11.86 1.22 1.29
CA TYR A 115 10.46 1.05 0.91
C TYR A 115 10.25 -0.01 -0.18
N ASP A 116 11.31 -0.35 -0.91
CA ASP A 116 11.32 -1.45 -1.88
C ASP A 116 11.79 -2.77 -1.26
N SER A 117 12.29 -2.73 -0.01
CA SER A 117 12.80 -3.91 0.71
C SER A 117 11.69 -4.74 1.37
N THR A 118 12.02 -5.96 1.79
CA THR A 118 11.06 -6.97 2.27
C THR A 118 11.04 -7.10 3.79
N PHE A 119 11.24 -5.99 4.52
CA PHE A 119 11.46 -5.96 5.98
C PHE A 119 10.23 -6.24 6.85
N TYR A 120 9.08 -6.56 6.26
CA TYR A 120 7.86 -6.88 6.98
C TYR A 120 7.14 -8.04 6.28
N PHE A 121 6.31 -8.74 7.04
CA PHE A 121 5.44 -9.79 6.52
C PHE A 121 4.18 -9.93 7.37
N MET A 122 3.16 -10.54 6.79
CA MET A 122 1.88 -10.88 7.40
C MET A 122 1.73 -12.40 7.53
N THR A 123 1.31 -12.89 8.70
CA THR A 123 1.01 -14.32 8.89
C THR A 123 -0.37 -14.69 8.35
N ASP A 124 -0.66 -16.00 8.34
CA ASP A 124 -1.97 -16.57 8.02
C ASP A 124 -3.11 -16.10 8.95
N VAL A 125 -2.77 -15.76 10.20
CA VAL A 125 -3.69 -15.14 11.18
C VAL A 125 -3.66 -13.61 11.11
N TYR A 126 -3.26 -13.03 9.98
CA TYR A 126 -3.31 -11.58 9.71
C TYR A 126 -2.51 -10.69 10.66
N LYS A 127 -1.49 -11.24 11.33
CA LYS A 127 -0.58 -10.48 12.19
C LYS A 127 0.59 -9.98 11.35
N VAL A 128 0.91 -8.70 11.48
CA VAL A 128 2.01 -8.05 10.78
C VAL A 128 3.19 -7.88 11.71
N TYR A 129 4.36 -8.30 11.23
CA TYR A 129 5.62 -8.23 11.94
C TYR A 129 6.65 -7.47 11.11
N LYS A 130 7.51 -6.75 11.82
CA LYS A 130 8.69 -6.08 11.28
C LYS A 130 9.93 -6.89 11.63
N VAL A 131 10.80 -7.07 10.67
CA VAL A 131 12.11 -7.71 10.84
C VAL A 131 13.13 -6.68 11.28
N LEU A 132 13.73 -6.90 12.45
CA LEU A 132 14.82 -6.07 12.98
C LEU A 132 16.19 -6.67 12.71
N ASP A 133 16.29 -8.00 12.75
CA ASP A 133 17.49 -8.76 12.38
C ASP A 133 17.08 -9.97 11.53
N ASN A 134 17.76 -10.16 10.40
CA ASN A 134 17.53 -11.25 9.45
C ASN A 134 18.59 -12.35 9.47
N ASN A 135 19.34 -12.48 10.56
CA ASN A 135 20.36 -13.52 10.74
C ASN A 135 21.45 -13.52 9.65
N GLY A 136 21.89 -12.34 9.24
CA GLY A 136 22.88 -12.20 8.17
C GLY A 136 22.38 -12.67 6.79
N GLY A 137 21.07 -12.65 6.55
CA GLY A 137 20.46 -13.05 5.27
C GLY A 137 20.19 -14.55 5.14
N ALA A 138 20.20 -15.30 6.23
CA ALA A 138 19.78 -16.70 6.23
C ALA A 138 18.26 -16.82 6.05
N ALA A 139 17.80 -17.91 5.45
CA ALA A 139 16.37 -18.19 5.32
C ALA A 139 15.70 -18.33 6.69
N TYR A 140 14.49 -17.78 6.84
CA TYR A 140 13.69 -17.97 8.06
C TYR A 140 13.45 -19.47 8.28
N SER A 141 13.71 -19.96 9.49
CA SER A 141 13.63 -21.40 9.79
C SER A 141 12.79 -21.66 11.05
N GLY A 142 11.49 -21.85 10.88
CA GLY A 142 10.62 -22.20 12.01
C GLY A 142 9.13 -22.01 11.72
N ALA A 143 8.35 -21.99 12.79
CA ALA A 143 6.92 -21.71 12.74
C ALA A 143 6.64 -20.21 12.58
N ALA A 144 5.45 -19.88 12.08
CA ALA A 144 4.99 -18.50 12.03
C ALA A 144 4.95 -17.87 13.43
N PRO A 145 5.32 -16.60 13.57
CA PRO A 145 5.24 -15.92 14.86
C PRO A 145 3.80 -15.74 15.34
N THR A 146 3.59 -15.94 16.64
CA THR A 146 2.27 -15.84 17.29
C THR A 146 2.19 -14.75 18.36
N SER A 147 3.34 -14.32 18.90
CA SER A 147 3.41 -13.30 19.95
C SER A 147 2.84 -11.96 19.48
N THR A 148 2.15 -11.27 20.38
CA THR A 148 1.63 -9.91 20.19
C THR A 148 2.31 -8.92 21.14
N SER A 149 3.44 -9.31 21.75
CA SER A 149 4.24 -8.41 22.59
C SER A 149 4.79 -7.26 21.74
N THR A 150 4.81 -6.06 22.30
CA THR A 150 5.44 -4.87 21.69
C THR A 150 6.95 -4.99 21.66
N ASP A 151 7.53 -5.81 22.55
CA ASP A 151 8.96 -6.00 22.65
C ASP A 151 9.50 -6.91 21.53
N PRO A 152 10.69 -6.60 20.98
CA PRO A 152 11.36 -7.49 20.05
C PRO A 152 11.61 -8.89 20.64
N PHE A 153 11.41 -9.92 19.82
CA PHE A 153 11.68 -11.30 20.22
C PHE A 153 12.35 -12.09 19.10
N ALA A 154 13.13 -13.10 19.51
CA ALA A 154 13.84 -13.95 18.58
C ALA A 154 13.02 -15.21 18.23
N ILE A 155 12.86 -15.49 16.94
CA ILE A 155 12.21 -16.70 16.44
C ILE A 155 12.71 -17.03 15.02
N GLY A 156 12.90 -18.31 14.72
CA GLY A 156 13.29 -18.75 13.38
C GLY A 156 14.64 -18.24 12.88
N GLY A 157 15.53 -17.87 13.80
CA GLY A 157 16.81 -17.21 13.54
C GLY A 157 16.74 -15.68 13.46
N TYR A 158 15.53 -15.11 13.40
CA TYR A 158 15.31 -13.68 13.20
C TYR A 158 14.99 -12.99 14.52
N VAL A 159 15.25 -11.69 14.60
CA VAL A 159 14.67 -10.82 15.64
C VAL A 159 13.57 -9.98 14.99
N ILE A 160 12.35 -10.13 15.49
CA ILE A 160 11.16 -9.48 14.92
C ILE A 160 10.38 -8.74 15.99
N GLN A 161 9.56 -7.79 15.56
CA GLN A 161 8.67 -7.01 16.40
C GLN A 161 7.25 -7.05 15.84
N TYR A 162 6.27 -7.24 16.71
CA TYR A 162 4.85 -7.17 16.35
C TYR A 162 4.45 -5.72 16.10
N ILE A 163 3.68 -5.48 15.03
CA ILE A 163 3.19 -4.14 14.68
C ILE A 163 1.67 -4.05 14.92
N TYR A 164 0.89 -4.88 14.23
CA TYR A 164 -0.57 -4.89 14.37
C TYR A 164 -1.17 -6.20 13.86
N ILE A 165 -2.48 -6.36 14.07
CA ILE A 165 -3.29 -7.44 13.51
C ILE A 165 -4.51 -6.83 12.80
N PHE A 166 -4.91 -7.40 11.67
CA PHE A 166 -6.15 -6.99 11.01
C PHE A 166 -7.38 -7.59 11.69
N THR A 167 -8.45 -6.81 11.76
CA THR A 167 -9.79 -7.31 12.08
C THR A 167 -10.42 -7.98 10.86
N SER A 168 -11.40 -8.87 11.07
CA SER A 168 -12.10 -9.54 9.97
C SER A 168 -12.74 -8.56 8.99
N THR A 169 -13.30 -7.45 9.49
CA THR A 169 -13.91 -6.40 8.65
C THR A 169 -12.89 -5.72 7.75
N GLN A 170 -11.69 -5.42 8.24
CA GLN A 170 -10.62 -4.83 7.44
C GLN A 170 -10.12 -5.79 6.37
N VAL A 171 -9.99 -7.07 6.72
CA VAL A 171 -9.61 -8.11 5.76
C VAL A 171 -10.63 -8.20 4.62
N GLU A 172 -11.92 -8.24 4.94
CA GLU A 172 -12.98 -8.33 3.94
C GLU A 172 -13.04 -7.08 3.05
N LYS A 173 -12.82 -5.89 3.61
CA LYS A 173 -12.99 -4.63 2.89
C LYS A 173 -11.78 -4.21 2.07
N PHE A 174 -10.57 -4.46 2.57
CA PHE A 174 -9.35 -3.81 2.05
C PHE A 174 -8.21 -4.77 1.71
N LEU A 175 -8.22 -6.01 2.18
CA LEU A 175 -7.14 -6.94 1.85
C LEU A 175 -7.33 -7.45 0.42
N THR A 176 -6.29 -7.29 -0.39
CA THR A 176 -6.26 -7.81 -1.77
C THR A 176 -5.14 -8.83 -1.93
N THR A 177 -4.98 -9.36 -3.15
CA THR A 177 -3.85 -10.23 -3.52
C THR A 177 -2.52 -9.51 -3.41
N ASP A 178 -2.50 -8.23 -3.78
CA ASP A 178 -1.26 -7.46 -3.98
C ASP A 178 -1.01 -6.40 -2.90
N PHE A 179 -2.06 -5.95 -2.21
CA PHE A 179 -1.99 -4.89 -1.21
C PHE A 179 -2.69 -5.27 0.10
N MET A 180 -2.15 -4.75 1.21
CA MET A 180 -2.72 -4.87 2.53
C MET A 180 -2.87 -3.49 3.18
N PRO A 181 -3.90 -3.27 4.02
CA PRO A 181 -4.10 -1.98 4.66
C PRO A 181 -3.02 -1.71 5.71
N VAL A 182 -2.82 -0.43 6.04
CA VAL A 182 -1.94 0.00 7.13
C VAL A 182 -2.78 0.47 8.29
N GLU A 183 -2.47 -0.03 9.48
CA GLU A 183 -3.19 0.31 10.69
C GLU A 183 -2.23 0.85 11.75
N THR A 184 -2.71 1.84 12.51
CA THR A 184 -1.97 2.34 13.66
C THR A 184 -2.43 1.60 14.90
N ASN A 185 -1.57 0.74 15.42
CA ASN A 185 -1.79 0.16 16.74
C ASN A 185 -1.32 1.15 17.81
N ALA A 186 -2.26 1.72 18.55
CA ALA A 186 -1.98 2.72 19.58
C ALA A 186 -1.00 2.24 20.65
N THR A 187 -1.01 0.95 21.01
CA THR A 187 -0.10 0.38 22.01
C THR A 187 1.32 0.26 21.47
N VAL A 188 1.48 -0.11 20.20
CA VAL A 188 2.81 -0.18 19.56
C VAL A 188 3.34 1.21 19.23
N SER A 189 2.46 2.15 18.85
CA SER A 189 2.87 3.53 18.55
C SER A 189 3.33 4.32 19.78
N ALA A 190 2.96 3.88 20.99
CA ALA A 190 3.32 4.53 22.25
C ALA A 190 4.55 3.89 22.94
N ALA A 191 5.04 2.75 22.43
CA ALA A 191 6.20 2.04 22.93
C ALA A 191 7.50 2.55 22.29
#